data_AF-A0A0Q9ZQ02-F1
#
_entry.id   AF-A0A0Q9ZQ02-F1
#
_cell.length_a   1.000
_cell.length_b   1.000
_cell.length_c   1.000
_cell.angle_alpha   90.00
_cell.angle_beta   90.00
_cell.angle_gamma   90.00
#
_symmetry.space_group_name_H-M   'P 1'
#
loop_
_entity.id
_entity.type
_entity.pdbx_description
1 polymer ?
#
loop_
_entity_poly.entity_id
_entity_poly.type
_entity_poly.pdbx_seq_one_letter_code
_entity_poly.pdbx_strand_id
1 'polypeptide(L)'
;MSFFSKSLFIKLVASLIILSTTSYAAQANPILQEKKEVLKQASNFAQAVACYTTFTGDAQTTIEDVYLVESSDGYAEYFVFWSGDWSCWGGASTYRSYLTSFSKLADNRPFIVDKQDILADINADGYLINDRFIKDVKYEKGKFFITGSDFSNIESDFEGNNLPINRYQYTLAKVDSNDETKWALLDKKFIGKNKRDN
;
A
#
# COMPACT_ATOMS: atom_id res chain seq x y z
N MET A 1 4.87 -62.39 33.43
CA MET A 1 4.50 -61.37 34.44
C MET A 1 4.69 -59.99 33.83
N SER A 2 3.59 -59.26 33.69
CA SER A 2 3.50 -57.94 33.07
C SER A 2 3.92 -56.86 34.07
N PHE A 3 4.92 -56.04 33.70
CA PHE A 3 5.34 -54.87 34.46
C PHE A 3 5.33 -53.62 33.58
N PHE A 4 4.17 -53.30 33.01
CA PHE A 4 3.88 -51.92 32.61
C PHE A 4 3.03 -51.28 33.69
N SER A 5 3.70 -50.48 34.52
CA SER A 5 3.05 -49.69 35.58
C SER A 5 1.96 -48.80 34.97
N LYS A 6 0.71 -49.03 35.39
CA LYS A 6 -0.47 -48.22 34.99
C LYS A 6 -0.24 -46.71 35.15
N SER A 7 0.65 -46.30 36.06
CA SER A 7 1.05 -44.90 36.30
C SER A 7 1.77 -44.25 35.12
N LEU A 8 2.59 -45.01 34.38
CA LEU A 8 3.34 -44.49 33.23
C LEU A 8 2.42 -44.26 32.02
N PHE A 9 1.46 -45.16 31.81
CA PHE A 9 0.45 -45.04 30.74
C PHE A 9 -0.50 -43.85 30.97
N ILE A 10 -0.92 -43.60 32.22
CA ILE A 10 -1.79 -42.45 32.53
C ILE A 10 -1.08 -41.11 32.29
N LYS A 11 0.22 -41.01 32.64
CA LYS A 11 1.02 -39.80 32.38
C LYS A 11 1.25 -39.54 30.89
N LEU A 12 1.48 -40.59 30.09
CA LEU A 12 1.65 -40.48 28.64
C LEU A 12 0.36 -40.05 27.93
N VAL A 13 -0.79 -40.59 28.32
CA VAL A 13 -2.08 -40.21 27.74
C VAL A 13 -2.47 -38.77 28.12
N ALA A 14 -2.19 -38.34 29.36
CA ALA A 14 -2.42 -36.96 29.78
C ALA A 14 -1.55 -35.94 29.00
N SER A 15 -0.29 -36.29 28.68
CA SER A 15 0.59 -35.44 27.87
C SER A 15 0.17 -35.32 26.39
N LEU A 16 -0.42 -36.37 25.80
CA LEU A 16 -0.92 -36.32 24.42
C LEU A 16 -2.22 -35.50 24.27
N ILE A 17 -3.07 -35.46 25.30
CA ILE A 17 -4.31 -34.67 25.28
C ILE A 17 -4.00 -33.17 25.43
N ILE A 18 -2.93 -32.79 26.15
CA ILE A 18 -2.50 -31.38 26.25
C ILE A 18 -1.86 -30.90 24.93
N LEU A 19 -1.23 -31.79 24.17
CA LEU A 19 -0.58 -31.43 22.89
C LEU A 19 -1.53 -31.33 21.69
N SER A 20 -2.79 -31.74 21.83
CA SER A 20 -3.76 -31.77 20.72
C SER A 20 -4.72 -30.57 20.68
N THR A 21 -4.63 -29.65 21.66
CA THR A 21 -5.52 -28.47 21.73
C THR A 21 -4.89 -27.18 21.19
N THR A 22 -3.61 -27.18 20.81
CA THR A 22 -2.94 -25.98 20.25
C THR A 22 -2.96 -25.91 18.71
N SER A 23 -3.44 -26.93 18.01
CA SER A 23 -3.40 -26.95 16.53
C SER A 23 -4.51 -26.17 15.82
N TYR A 24 -5.42 -25.51 16.56
CA TYR A 24 -6.54 -24.75 15.97
C TYR A 24 -6.33 -23.23 15.97
N ALA A 25 -5.22 -22.73 16.52
CA ALA A 25 -4.92 -21.30 16.58
C ALA A 25 -3.86 -20.90 15.53
N ALA A 26 -4.22 -20.89 14.25
CA ALA A 26 -3.68 -20.01 13.20
C ALA A 26 -4.10 -20.44 11.78
N GLN A 27 -5.40 -20.49 11.48
CA GLN A 27 -5.79 -20.15 10.10
C GLN A 27 -5.73 -18.62 10.00
N ALA A 28 -4.53 -18.09 9.85
CA ALA A 28 -4.37 -16.68 9.54
C ALA A 28 -5.05 -16.41 8.19
N ASN A 29 -5.84 -15.33 8.12
CA ASN A 29 -6.45 -14.88 6.87
C ASN A 29 -5.35 -14.80 5.78
N PRO A 30 -5.39 -15.61 4.71
CA PRO A 30 -4.32 -15.66 3.70
C PRO A 30 -3.97 -14.27 3.14
N ILE A 31 -4.99 -13.45 2.90
CA ILE A 31 -4.84 -12.07 2.42
C ILE A 31 -4.06 -11.22 3.42
N LEU A 32 -4.31 -11.39 4.72
CA LEU A 32 -3.58 -10.63 5.75
C LEU A 32 -2.10 -11.00 5.79
N GLN A 33 -1.75 -12.28 5.55
CA GLN A 33 -0.36 -12.70 5.49
C GLN A 33 0.33 -12.18 4.24
N GLU A 34 -0.33 -12.25 3.08
CA GLU A 34 0.17 -11.66 1.83
C GLU A 34 0.37 -10.16 1.97
N LYS A 35 -0.58 -9.44 2.58
CA LYS A 35 -0.41 -8.00 2.85
C LYS A 35 0.81 -7.70 3.72
N LYS A 36 1.11 -8.54 4.74
CA LYS A 36 2.31 -8.37 5.58
C LYS A 36 3.59 -8.61 4.77
N GLU A 37 3.58 -9.62 3.89
CA GLU A 37 4.71 -9.90 3.02
C GLU A 37 4.95 -8.74 2.04
N VAL A 38 3.90 -8.26 1.37
CA VAL A 38 3.95 -7.11 0.46
C VAL A 38 4.42 -5.86 1.18
N LEU A 39 3.92 -5.58 2.39
CA LEU A 39 4.36 -4.44 3.19
C LEU A 39 5.86 -4.49 3.48
N LYS A 40 6.38 -5.69 3.81
CA LYS A 40 7.82 -5.89 4.02
C LYS A 40 8.61 -5.67 2.73
N GLN A 41 8.15 -6.17 1.59
CA GLN A 41 8.81 -5.94 0.31
C GLN A 41 8.80 -4.46 -0.08
N ALA A 42 7.69 -3.77 0.15
CA ALA A 42 7.58 -2.33 -0.09
C ALA A 42 8.55 -1.53 0.80
N SER A 43 8.66 -1.90 2.08
CA SER A 43 9.64 -1.30 2.99
C SER A 43 11.09 -1.49 2.50
N ASN A 44 11.44 -2.71 2.11
CA ASN A 44 12.77 -3.01 1.56
C ASN A 44 13.06 -2.22 0.28
N PHE A 45 12.10 -2.18 -0.64
CA PHE A 45 12.20 -1.44 -1.89
C PHE A 45 12.38 0.06 -1.63
N ALA A 46 11.51 0.65 -0.81
CA ALA A 46 11.56 2.07 -0.43
C ALA A 46 12.91 2.45 0.17
N GLN A 47 13.44 1.63 1.10
CA GLN A 47 14.75 1.87 1.72
C GLN A 47 15.93 1.73 0.74
N ALA A 48 15.76 0.98 -0.36
CA ALA A 48 16.78 0.84 -1.38
C ALA A 48 16.81 2.03 -2.36
N VAL A 49 15.68 2.73 -2.55
CA VAL A 49 15.55 3.79 -3.56
C VAL A 49 15.40 5.20 -3.00
N ALA A 50 15.11 5.34 -1.70
CA ALA A 50 14.84 6.63 -1.04
C ALA A 50 15.57 6.76 0.30
N CYS A 51 15.97 7.99 0.64
CA CYS A 51 16.72 8.27 1.88
C CYS A 51 15.82 8.54 3.10
N TYR A 52 14.64 9.11 2.87
CA TYR A 52 13.63 9.31 3.89
C TYR A 52 12.33 8.69 3.39
N THR A 53 11.66 7.92 4.24
CA THR A 53 10.46 7.16 3.84
C THR A 53 9.45 7.12 4.98
N THR A 54 8.18 6.94 4.63
CA THR A 54 7.12 6.61 5.59
C THR A 54 7.30 5.23 6.24
N PHE A 55 8.33 4.45 5.92
CA PHE A 55 8.64 3.22 6.66
C PHE A 55 9.59 3.44 7.83
N THR A 56 10.27 4.59 7.88
CA THR A 56 11.34 4.87 8.85
C THR A 56 11.14 6.18 9.62
N GLY A 57 9.99 6.85 9.46
CA GLY A 57 9.63 8.12 10.11
C GLY A 57 8.38 8.08 11.00
N ASP A 58 7.91 9.26 11.41
CA ASP A 58 6.76 9.44 12.32
C ASP A 58 5.40 9.15 11.65
N ALA A 59 5.28 9.45 10.35
CA ALA A 59 4.15 9.02 9.54
C ALA A 59 4.45 7.64 8.96
N GLN A 60 3.74 6.62 9.43
CA GLN A 60 4.05 5.23 9.10
C GLN A 60 3.14 4.67 8.00
N THR A 61 3.73 4.17 6.92
CA THR A 61 3.03 3.26 6.00
C THR A 61 2.77 1.96 6.73
N THR A 62 1.51 1.55 6.77
CA THR A 62 1.04 0.38 7.52
C THR A 62 0.36 -0.63 6.59
N ILE A 63 -0.20 -1.68 7.19
CA ILE A 63 -0.97 -2.68 6.44
C ILE A 63 -2.28 -2.14 5.85
N GLU A 64 -2.77 -1.01 6.34
CA GLU A 64 -3.96 -0.33 5.80
C GLU A 64 -3.67 0.31 4.44
N ASP A 65 -2.42 0.66 4.19
CA ASP A 65 -1.93 1.24 2.94
C ASP A 65 -1.61 0.18 1.86
N VAL A 66 -1.90 -1.10 2.13
CA VAL A 66 -1.69 -2.22 1.22
C VAL A 66 -3.04 -2.64 0.62
N TYR A 67 -3.19 -2.46 -0.69
CA TYR A 67 -4.43 -2.68 -1.43
C TYR A 67 -4.31 -3.90 -2.33
N LEU A 68 -5.12 -4.94 -2.10
CA LEU A 68 -5.26 -6.04 -3.05
C LEU A 68 -6.11 -5.56 -4.23
N VAL A 69 -5.53 -5.54 -5.43
CA VAL A 69 -6.20 -5.06 -6.64
C VAL A 69 -6.73 -6.21 -7.48
N GLU A 70 -5.97 -7.28 -7.60
CA GLU A 70 -6.29 -8.42 -8.45
C GLU A 70 -5.77 -9.71 -7.82
N SER A 71 -6.54 -10.79 -7.92
CA SER A 71 -6.09 -12.12 -7.50
C SER A 71 -6.80 -13.17 -8.35
N SER A 72 -6.02 -14.13 -8.85
CA SER A 72 -6.51 -15.29 -9.59
C SER A 72 -5.48 -16.42 -9.45
N ASP A 73 -5.92 -17.64 -9.14
CA ASP A 73 -5.12 -18.89 -9.16
C ASP A 73 -3.58 -18.74 -9.05
N GLY A 74 -3.10 -18.32 -7.89
CA GLY A 74 -1.67 -18.17 -7.57
C GLY A 74 -1.06 -16.81 -7.95
N TYR A 75 -1.69 -16.05 -8.85
CA TYR A 75 -1.41 -14.65 -9.12
C TYR A 75 -2.10 -13.74 -8.08
N ALA A 76 -1.38 -12.71 -7.67
CA ALA A 76 -1.96 -11.59 -6.93
C ALA A 76 -1.19 -10.30 -7.22
N GLU A 77 -1.93 -9.20 -7.38
CA GLU A 77 -1.41 -7.85 -7.54
C GLU A 77 -1.86 -7.00 -6.36
N TYR A 78 -0.89 -6.39 -5.71
CA TYR A 78 -1.10 -5.42 -4.64
C TYR A 78 -0.49 -4.08 -5.01
N PHE A 79 -1.06 -3.03 -4.44
CA PHE A 79 -0.44 -1.71 -4.43
C PHE A 79 -0.14 -1.30 -3.00
N VAL A 80 0.97 -0.59 -2.82
CA VAL A 80 1.32 0.03 -1.54
C VAL A 80 1.42 1.52 -1.72
N PHE A 81 0.66 2.27 -0.92
CA PHE A 81 0.81 3.71 -0.82
C PHE A 81 1.88 4.05 0.21
N TRP A 82 2.89 4.80 -0.21
CA TRP A 82 3.96 5.24 0.66
C TRP A 82 4.49 6.60 0.21
N SER A 83 5.35 7.22 1.00
CA SER A 83 5.98 8.48 0.61
C SER A 83 7.46 8.48 0.96
N GLY A 84 8.23 9.25 0.21
CA GLY A 84 9.67 9.27 0.36
C GLY A 84 10.40 10.29 -0.51
N ASP A 85 11.66 10.54 -0.13
CA ASP A 85 12.63 11.32 -0.92
C ASP A 85 13.42 10.37 -1.83
N TRP A 86 12.81 10.03 -2.97
CA TRP A 86 13.39 9.13 -3.96
C TRP A 86 14.66 9.72 -4.55
N SER A 87 15.70 8.89 -4.73
CA SER A 87 17.04 9.30 -5.17
C SER A 87 17.73 10.31 -4.25
N CYS A 88 17.21 10.56 -3.05
CA CYS A 88 17.89 11.33 -2.00
C CYS A 88 18.27 12.76 -2.42
N TRP A 89 17.43 13.43 -3.21
CA TRP A 89 17.74 14.77 -3.72
C TRP A 89 17.73 15.80 -2.59
N GLY A 90 16.95 15.55 -1.53
CA GLY A 90 16.81 16.43 -0.39
C GLY A 90 15.98 17.69 -0.66
N GLY A 91 15.36 18.20 0.40
CA GLY A 91 14.54 19.42 0.37
C GLY A 91 13.03 19.16 0.37
N ALA A 92 12.25 20.19 0.73
CA ALA A 92 10.79 20.07 0.92
C ALA A 92 10.00 19.80 -0.37
N SER A 93 10.64 19.86 -1.54
CA SER A 93 10.01 19.61 -2.84
C SER A 93 10.29 18.21 -3.40
N THR A 94 11.18 17.44 -2.80
CA THR A 94 11.61 16.13 -3.33
C THR A 94 10.87 14.97 -2.66
N TYR A 95 10.31 15.20 -1.48
CA TYR A 95 9.42 14.25 -0.81
C TYR A 95 8.07 14.16 -1.54
N ARG A 96 7.75 12.97 -2.03
CA ARG A 96 6.54 12.69 -2.82
C ARG A 96 5.87 11.41 -2.33
N SER A 97 4.62 11.25 -2.70
CA SER A 97 3.88 10.02 -2.49
C SER A 97 3.94 9.14 -3.74
N TYR A 98 3.96 7.83 -3.54
CA TYR A 98 4.06 6.82 -4.58
C TYR A 98 2.97 5.79 -4.39
N LEU A 99 2.50 5.24 -5.50
CA LEU A 99 1.60 4.08 -5.51
C LEU A 99 2.29 2.97 -6.31
N THR A 100 3.03 2.12 -5.59
CA THR A 100 3.91 1.10 -6.16
C THR A 100 3.17 -0.23 -6.25
N SER A 101 3.26 -0.94 -7.37
CA SER A 101 2.66 -2.27 -7.54
C SER A 101 3.63 -3.40 -7.24
N PHE A 102 3.10 -4.44 -6.61
CA PHE A 102 3.78 -5.67 -6.25
C PHE A 102 2.94 -6.84 -6.71
N SER A 103 3.50 -7.74 -7.50
CA SER A 103 2.80 -8.93 -7.98
C SER A 103 3.54 -10.21 -7.68
N LYS A 104 2.81 -11.30 -7.43
CA LYS A 104 3.34 -12.67 -7.49
C LYS A 104 2.70 -13.37 -8.68
N LEU A 105 3.46 -14.24 -9.36
CA LEU A 105 2.99 -14.97 -10.54
C LEU A 105 2.53 -16.40 -10.22
N ALA A 106 2.82 -16.91 -9.02
CA ALA A 106 2.37 -18.21 -8.51
C ALA A 106 2.55 -18.27 -6.99
N ASP A 107 1.87 -19.19 -6.31
CA ASP A 107 1.87 -19.30 -4.84
C ASP A 107 3.25 -19.53 -4.20
N ASN A 108 4.17 -20.13 -4.95
CA ASN A 108 5.52 -20.41 -4.48
C ASN A 108 6.55 -19.35 -4.94
N ARG A 109 6.10 -18.25 -5.54
CA ARG A 109 6.96 -17.15 -6.00
C ARG A 109 6.85 -15.97 -5.04
N PRO A 110 7.96 -15.27 -4.78
CA PRO A 110 7.91 -14.04 -3.98
C PRO A 110 7.15 -12.95 -4.75
N PHE A 111 6.62 -11.98 -4.02
CA PHE A 111 6.18 -10.73 -4.61
C PHE A 111 7.38 -9.95 -5.18
N ILE A 112 7.23 -9.46 -6.40
CA ILE A 112 8.19 -8.60 -7.09
C ILE A 112 7.59 -7.23 -7.34
N VAL A 113 8.43 -6.20 -7.44
CA VAL A 113 8.00 -4.88 -7.90
C VAL A 113 7.70 -4.96 -9.40
N ASP A 114 6.50 -4.59 -9.81
CA ASP A 114 6.08 -4.61 -11.21
C ASP A 114 6.10 -3.19 -11.79
N LYS A 115 5.40 -2.25 -11.15
CA LYS A 115 5.43 -0.81 -11.46
C LYS A 115 5.89 0.00 -10.27
N GLN A 116 6.87 0.87 -10.50
CA GLN A 116 7.48 1.68 -9.45
C GLN A 116 6.53 2.75 -8.91
N ASP A 117 5.85 3.49 -9.80
CA ASP A 117 4.88 4.50 -9.39
C ASP A 117 3.85 4.78 -10.50
N ILE A 118 2.60 4.38 -10.27
CA ILE A 118 1.53 4.67 -11.23
C ILE A 118 1.09 6.13 -11.23
N LEU A 119 1.41 6.90 -10.17
CA LEU A 119 1.11 8.33 -10.13
C LEU A 119 1.99 9.10 -11.12
N ALA A 120 3.26 8.74 -11.22
CA ALA A 120 4.18 9.26 -12.24
C ALA A 120 3.69 8.92 -13.66
N ASP A 121 3.27 7.66 -13.92
CA ASP A 121 2.72 7.25 -15.23
C ASP A 121 1.49 8.10 -15.61
N ILE A 122 0.56 8.27 -14.68
CA ILE A 122 -0.64 9.11 -14.88
C ILE A 122 -0.25 10.57 -15.12
N ASN A 123 0.73 11.08 -14.37
CA ASN A 123 1.14 12.47 -14.53
C ASN A 123 1.88 12.72 -15.85
N ALA A 124 2.60 11.72 -16.37
CA ALA A 124 3.23 11.78 -17.68
C ALA A 124 2.21 11.91 -18.82
N ASP A 125 0.99 11.38 -18.64
CA ASP A 125 -0.14 11.53 -19.56
C ASP A 125 -0.81 12.93 -19.49
N GLY A 126 -0.20 13.90 -18.80
CA GLY A 126 -0.65 15.29 -18.71
C GLY A 126 -1.65 15.57 -17.59
N TYR A 127 -1.96 14.56 -16.78
CA TYR A 127 -2.75 14.73 -15.56
C TYR A 127 -1.85 15.34 -14.47
N LEU A 128 -2.36 16.27 -13.67
CA LEU A 128 -1.56 16.93 -12.62
C LEU A 128 -2.14 16.54 -11.27
N ILE A 129 -1.90 15.29 -10.86
CA ILE A 129 -2.08 14.87 -9.48
C ILE A 129 -0.85 15.35 -8.70
N ASN A 130 -1.09 16.22 -7.73
CA ASN A 130 -0.02 16.73 -6.87
C ASN A 130 0.39 15.68 -5.84
N ASP A 131 1.34 14.83 -6.24
CA ASP A 131 1.92 13.70 -5.49
C ASP A 131 2.58 14.13 -4.15
N ARG A 132 2.90 15.42 -3.99
CA ARG A 132 3.48 15.98 -2.76
C ARG A 132 2.47 16.15 -1.62
N PHE A 133 1.17 16.21 -1.93
CA PHE A 133 0.13 16.54 -0.95
C PHE A 133 -1.05 15.57 -1.00
N ILE A 134 -0.77 14.29 -1.21
CA ILE A 134 -1.76 13.22 -1.03
C ILE A 134 -1.94 12.96 0.46
N LYS A 135 -3.20 12.91 0.90
CA LYS A 135 -3.58 12.72 2.30
C LYS A 135 -4.12 11.32 2.58
N ASP A 136 -4.87 10.77 1.64
CA ASP A 136 -5.63 9.54 1.83
C ASP A 136 -5.78 8.82 0.49
N VAL A 137 -5.64 7.50 0.52
CA VAL A 137 -5.86 6.62 -0.63
C VAL A 137 -6.81 5.52 -0.20
N LYS A 138 -7.80 5.22 -1.03
CA LYS A 138 -8.73 4.12 -0.82
C LYS A 138 -8.82 3.31 -2.08
N TYR A 139 -8.99 2.01 -1.94
CA TYR A 139 -9.29 1.12 -3.05
C TYR A 139 -10.61 0.41 -2.80
N GLU A 140 -11.57 0.62 -3.68
CA GLU A 140 -12.85 -0.08 -3.65
C GLU A 140 -13.41 -0.28 -5.05
N LYS A 141 -14.01 -1.44 -5.30
CA LYS A 141 -14.72 -1.76 -6.55
C LYS A 141 -13.88 -1.47 -7.82
N GLY A 142 -12.61 -1.87 -7.81
CA GLY A 142 -11.73 -1.72 -8.97
C GLY A 142 -11.13 -0.33 -9.17
N LYS A 143 -11.30 0.59 -8.20
CA LYS A 143 -10.92 1.99 -8.34
C LYS A 143 -10.12 2.48 -7.15
N PHE A 144 -9.10 3.29 -7.43
CA PHE A 144 -8.48 4.12 -6.41
C PHE A 144 -9.21 5.45 -6.27
N PHE A 145 -9.47 5.84 -5.04
CA PHE A 145 -9.94 7.16 -4.67
C PHE A 145 -8.83 7.83 -3.88
N ILE A 146 -8.21 8.83 -4.49
CA ILE A 146 -7.08 9.56 -3.90
C ILE A 146 -7.58 10.93 -3.47
N THR A 147 -7.43 11.26 -2.19
CA THR A 147 -7.69 12.60 -1.69
C THR A 147 -6.37 13.32 -1.54
N GLY A 148 -6.21 14.43 -2.26
CA GLY A 148 -5.01 15.26 -2.22
C GLY A 148 -5.32 16.74 -2.22
N SER A 149 -4.30 17.55 -1.96
CA SER A 149 -4.37 19.00 -2.09
C SER A 149 -3.57 19.47 -3.29
N ASP A 150 -3.98 20.58 -3.88
CA ASP A 150 -3.32 21.21 -5.01
C ASP A 150 -3.29 22.73 -4.82
N PHE A 151 -2.41 23.40 -5.57
CA PHE A 151 -2.29 24.84 -5.48
C PHE A 151 -3.52 25.54 -6.04
N SER A 152 -3.70 26.80 -5.64
CA SER A 152 -4.67 27.64 -6.30
C SER A 152 -4.20 28.00 -7.71
N ASN A 153 -5.11 27.95 -8.67
CA ASN A 153 -4.93 28.51 -10.00
C ASN A 153 -5.26 30.01 -10.06
N ILE A 154 -5.65 30.60 -8.92
CA ILE A 154 -5.90 32.03 -8.78
C ILE A 154 -4.65 32.65 -8.16
N GLU A 155 -4.00 33.58 -8.87
CA GLU A 155 -2.75 34.21 -8.42
C GLU A 155 -2.90 34.92 -7.07
N SER A 156 -4.05 35.53 -6.78
CA SER A 156 -4.33 36.16 -5.48
C SER A 156 -4.36 35.19 -4.31
N ASP A 157 -4.57 33.90 -4.60
CA ASP A 157 -4.61 32.82 -3.63
C ASP A 157 -3.27 32.05 -3.65
N PHE A 158 -2.23 32.47 -4.39
CA PHE A 158 -0.95 31.77 -4.39
C PHE A 158 -0.14 32.11 -3.12
N GLU A 159 -0.08 31.16 -2.19
CA GLU A 159 0.60 31.33 -0.89
C GLU A 159 1.98 30.67 -0.84
N GLY A 160 2.46 30.15 -1.98
CA GLY A 160 3.76 29.49 -2.09
C GLY A 160 3.66 27.98 -2.35
N ASN A 161 4.78 27.40 -2.77
CA ASN A 161 4.89 26.02 -3.26
C ASN A 161 4.88 24.94 -2.14
N ASN A 162 4.49 25.33 -0.93
CA ASN A 162 4.32 24.48 0.24
C ASN A 162 2.92 24.60 0.88
N LEU A 163 2.06 25.46 0.34
CA LEU A 163 0.73 25.75 0.88
C LEU A 163 -0.35 25.47 -0.17
N PRO A 164 -0.70 24.21 -0.42
CA PRO A 164 -1.81 23.88 -1.30
C PRO A 164 -3.13 24.32 -0.63
N ILE A 165 -4.05 24.88 -1.41
CA ILE A 165 -5.30 25.46 -0.89
C ILE A 165 -6.50 24.65 -1.31
N ASN A 166 -6.49 24.10 -2.52
CA ASN A 166 -7.62 23.36 -3.05
C ASN A 166 -7.48 21.89 -2.70
N ARG A 167 -8.59 21.25 -2.34
CA ARG A 167 -8.65 19.82 -2.11
C ARG A 167 -9.41 19.16 -3.24
N TYR A 168 -8.89 18.05 -3.71
CA TYR A 168 -9.48 17.25 -4.78
C TYR A 168 -9.60 15.79 -4.35
N GLN A 169 -10.62 15.14 -4.91
CA GLN A 169 -10.70 13.69 -4.98
C GLN A 169 -10.43 13.28 -6.43
N TYR A 170 -9.45 12.40 -6.61
CA TYR A 170 -9.10 11.81 -7.89
C TYR A 170 -9.60 10.37 -7.92
N THR A 171 -10.18 9.95 -9.04
CA THR A 171 -10.62 8.57 -9.25
C THR A 171 -9.77 7.91 -10.32
N LEU A 172 -9.05 6.85 -9.98
CA LEU A 172 -8.23 6.09 -10.92
C LEU A 172 -8.84 4.71 -11.17
N ALA A 173 -8.72 4.21 -12.40
CA ALA A 173 -9.08 2.84 -12.76
C ALA A 173 -8.15 2.31 -13.86
N LYS A 174 -8.08 0.98 -13.98
CA LYS A 174 -7.57 0.34 -15.19
C LYS A 174 -8.52 0.63 -16.35
N VAL A 175 -7.97 1.09 -17.47
CA VAL A 175 -8.68 1.36 -18.73
C VAL A 175 -7.97 0.60 -19.84
N ASP A 176 -8.74 -0.11 -20.65
CA ASP A 176 -8.23 -0.81 -21.83
C ASP A 176 -8.14 0.16 -23.00
N SER A 177 -6.96 0.26 -23.61
CA SER A 177 -6.71 1.09 -24.78
C SER A 177 -5.66 0.44 -25.66
N ASN A 178 -5.99 0.21 -26.94
CA ASN A 178 -5.05 -0.30 -27.95
C ASN A 178 -4.23 -1.52 -27.48
N ASP A 179 -4.92 -2.58 -27.04
CA ASP A 179 -4.33 -3.84 -26.54
C ASP A 179 -3.52 -3.75 -25.24
N GLU A 180 -3.53 -2.59 -24.56
CA GLU A 180 -2.89 -2.40 -23.26
C GLU A 180 -3.91 -2.00 -22.19
N THR A 181 -3.84 -2.64 -21.03
CA THR A 181 -4.57 -2.23 -19.82
C THR A 181 -3.67 -1.36 -18.97
N LYS A 182 -4.02 -0.07 -18.82
CA LYS A 182 -3.23 0.89 -18.00
C LYS A 182 -4.08 1.62 -16.98
N TRP A 183 -3.46 2.07 -15.90
CA TRP A 183 -4.10 2.97 -14.95
C TRP A 183 -4.27 4.35 -15.57
N ALA A 184 -5.46 4.92 -15.42
CA ALA A 184 -5.79 6.26 -15.92
C ALA A 184 -6.60 7.05 -14.90
N LEU A 185 -6.50 8.38 -14.96
CA LEU A 185 -7.37 9.29 -14.23
C LEU A 185 -8.74 9.34 -14.92
N LEU A 186 -9.79 8.92 -14.22
CA LEU A 186 -11.16 8.99 -14.72
C LEU A 186 -11.86 10.31 -14.36
N ASP A 187 -11.59 10.83 -13.16
CA ASP A 187 -12.26 12.04 -12.64
C ASP A 187 -11.36 12.79 -11.66
N LYS A 188 -11.44 14.13 -11.69
CA LYS A 188 -10.84 15.06 -10.72
C LYS A 188 -11.94 15.96 -10.19
N LYS A 189 -12.38 15.69 -8.97
CA LYS A 189 -13.46 16.43 -8.32
C LYS A 189 -12.93 17.39 -7.27
N PHE A 190 -13.25 18.67 -7.38
CA PHE A 190 -13.01 19.64 -6.30
C PHE A 190 -13.93 19.34 -5.12
N ILE A 191 -13.35 19.22 -3.92
CA ILE A 191 -14.09 18.88 -2.69
C ILE A 191 -14.01 19.96 -1.61
N GLY A 192 -13.40 21.12 -1.91
CA GLY A 192 -13.33 22.28 -1.04
C GLY A 192 -11.93 22.83 -0.87
N LYS A 193 -11.79 23.88 -0.06
CA LYS A 193 -10.47 24.43 0.34
C LYS A 193 -9.96 23.76 1.62
N ASN A 194 -8.65 23.74 1.83
CA ASN A 194 -8.04 23.38 3.11
C ASN A 194 -8.56 24.32 4.20
N LYS A 195 -8.94 23.75 5.36
CA LYS A 195 -9.29 24.57 6.52
C LYS A 195 -8.00 25.20 7.03
N ARG A 196 -8.00 26.53 7.19
CA ARG A 196 -6.93 27.24 7.88
C ARG A 196 -7.26 27.20 9.36
N ASP A 197 -6.38 26.63 10.15
CA ASP A 197 -6.41 26.85 11.59
C ASP A 197 -5.90 28.29 11.80
N ASN A 198 -6.82 29.20 12.14
CA ASN A 198 -6.49 30.56 12.57
C ASN A 198 -6.03 30.56 14.02
#